data_AF-A0A2C5ZV50-F1
#
_entry.id   AF-A0A2C5ZV50-F1
#
_cell.length_a   1.000
_cell.length_b   1.000
_cell.length_c   1.000
_cell.angle_alpha   90.00
_cell.angle_beta   90.00
_cell.angle_gamma   90.00
#
_symmetry.space_group_name_H-M   'P 1'
#
loop_
_entity.id
_entity.type
_entity.pdbx_description
1 polymer ?
#
loop_
_entity_poly.entity_id
_entity_poly.type
_entity_poly.pdbx_seq_one_letter_code
_entity_poly.pdbx_strand_id
1 'polypeptide(L)'
;MQASRAACCWRCSLRLSSVAQKPAPARTRVLVARYASSAASPSLEASSSSSAVDARALDARPARRRSPARGLPRPQAADAAVAIFNEVVSQSGEAGDVAAGRQKHSVEWELVAKLTELEGRPVDDPAKLDLFQTDVWPELKKMRGQFPQNLYWSVTQFLGKTCRAAVQQGHVGVSLRLSKMYARLNRYELDTRGLLVLSLCHTIISGQLAPAQRGAVVRELIEMWKHISQLRRPSQKRRNTNQFALPSADEVLSIVESATEGPTNYSSLVKALAGLFNQYRLLQAVPLVPALLASVAVLTDPELTGPSQQIEAAPLLILVAAVLLPEMPDSALVGEALAGRTASFPPSHQSDVRAYVLGRWPQASDALQSADAPWRNAPTALGRHGGLESLGLVGFHQELRDAYVRRDAGRAVSAWRRLKAFLDRDPATGRLLRQDADFLHFCDFCVFLWCALRQPDSLQETLELMDQLELEPTVKTYTAMLHGWKTCKDSGKMTALWDRLVQSGTKLDVHIWTERISGLMEANRPQSGVQALAEMMELWKRAVKEHGADAAADAAVQPNIEVVNAAVTGLHPAQHQHL
;
A
#
# COMPACT_ATOMS: atom_id res chain seq x y z
N MET A 1 5.55 68.34 -25.58
CA MET A 1 4.41 67.40 -25.64
C MET A 1 4.53 66.50 -24.41
N GLN A 2 3.60 66.59 -23.46
CA GLN A 2 2.39 65.76 -23.34
C GLN A 2 2.73 64.27 -23.06
N ALA A 3 2.13 63.58 -22.07
CA ALA A 3 1.11 64.01 -21.11
C ALA A 3 1.17 63.21 -19.78
N SER A 4 0.40 63.68 -18.80
CA SER A 4 0.40 63.26 -17.39
C SER A 4 -0.06 61.83 -17.10
N ARG A 5 0.39 61.33 -15.94
CA ARG A 5 -0.24 60.23 -15.20
C ARG A 5 -1.74 60.52 -14.97
N ALA A 6 -2.60 59.54 -15.23
CA ALA A 6 -3.99 59.54 -14.78
C ALA A 6 -4.25 58.28 -13.93
N ALA A 7 -4.47 58.46 -12.63
CA ALA A 7 -4.80 57.36 -11.73
C ALA A 7 -6.27 56.94 -11.91
N CYS A 8 -6.52 55.65 -12.19
CA CYS A 8 -7.89 55.13 -12.18
C CYS A 8 -8.38 54.90 -10.75
N CYS A 9 -9.56 55.44 -10.43
CA CYS A 9 -10.11 55.49 -9.08
C CYS A 9 -10.69 54.14 -8.62
N TRP A 10 -10.37 53.76 -7.37
CA TRP A 10 -10.81 52.53 -6.69
C TRP A 10 -12.33 52.26 -6.75
N ARG A 11 -13.16 53.30 -6.87
CA ARG A 11 -14.63 53.19 -6.91
C ARG A 11 -15.21 52.54 -8.18
N CYS A 12 -14.44 52.40 -9.27
CA CYS A 12 -14.93 51.71 -10.48
C CYS A 12 -14.74 50.18 -10.43
N SER A 13 -13.80 49.67 -9.62
CA SER A 13 -13.57 48.22 -9.46
C SER A 13 -14.75 47.50 -8.79
N LEU A 14 -15.50 48.20 -7.93
CA LEU A 14 -16.51 47.61 -7.05
C LEU A 14 -17.90 47.41 -7.70
N ARG A 15 -18.07 47.70 -9.00
CA ARG A 15 -19.37 47.53 -9.70
C ARG A 15 -19.44 46.37 -10.70
N LEU A 16 -18.35 45.61 -10.87
CA LEU A 16 -18.34 44.40 -11.72
C LEU A 16 -18.46 43.09 -10.92
N SER A 17 -18.52 43.15 -9.58
CA SER A 17 -18.62 41.97 -8.71
C SER A 17 -20.03 41.69 -8.18
N SER A 18 -21.05 42.45 -8.59
CA SER A 18 -22.44 42.29 -8.12
C SER A 18 -23.32 41.53 -9.12
N VAL A 19 -23.00 40.25 -9.33
CA VAL A 19 -23.98 39.25 -9.85
C VAL A 19 -24.37 38.34 -8.68
N ALA A 20 -25.67 38.14 -8.51
CA ALA A 20 -26.25 37.66 -7.25
C ALA A 20 -25.76 36.26 -6.83
N GLN A 21 -25.06 36.19 -5.69
CA GLN A 21 -24.95 34.96 -4.91
C GLN A 21 -26.20 34.85 -4.02
N LYS A 22 -26.87 33.69 -4.07
CA LYS A 22 -27.95 33.34 -3.13
C LYS A 22 -27.37 33.30 -1.70
N PRO A 23 -28.14 33.70 -0.66
CA PRO A 23 -27.67 33.59 0.71
C PRO A 23 -27.46 32.11 1.08
N ALA A 24 -26.29 31.79 1.63
CA ALA A 24 -26.04 30.49 2.25
C ALA A 24 -26.90 30.34 3.52
N PRO A 25 -27.39 29.13 3.84
CA PRO A 25 -28.15 28.90 5.06
C PRO A 25 -27.28 29.16 6.31
N ALA A 26 -27.93 29.62 7.39
CA ALA A 26 -27.26 29.94 8.64
C ALA A 26 -26.56 28.72 9.26
N ARG A 27 -25.34 28.94 9.79
CA ARG A 27 -24.51 27.89 10.39
C ARG A 27 -24.92 27.65 11.85
N THR A 28 -25.60 26.55 12.13
CA THR A 28 -25.92 26.12 13.50
C THR A 28 -24.71 25.40 14.12
N ARG A 29 -23.93 26.09 14.97
CA ARG A 29 -22.84 25.46 15.74
C ARG A 29 -23.41 24.65 16.91
N VAL A 30 -23.11 23.35 16.96
CA VAL A 30 -23.41 22.51 18.12
C VAL A 30 -22.30 22.70 19.17
N LEU A 31 -22.56 23.52 20.18
CA LEU A 31 -21.63 23.74 21.30
C LEU A 31 -21.31 22.42 22.03
N VAL A 32 -20.03 22.08 22.11
CA VAL A 32 -19.53 20.85 22.73
C VAL A 32 -19.63 20.94 24.26
N ALA A 33 -20.77 20.54 24.82
CA ALA A 33 -20.98 20.46 26.26
C ALA A 33 -20.41 19.15 26.85
N ARG A 34 -19.52 19.29 27.85
CA ARG A 34 -18.71 18.25 28.50
C ARG A 34 -19.47 16.94 28.81
N TYR A 35 -18.92 15.81 28.38
CA TYR A 35 -19.45 14.46 28.61
C TYR A 35 -18.85 13.79 29.87
N ALA A 36 -18.92 14.43 31.03
CA ALA A 36 -18.32 13.92 32.27
C ALA A 36 -18.92 12.57 32.73
N SER A 37 -18.12 11.72 33.37
CA SER A 37 -18.53 10.40 33.86
C SER A 37 -18.88 10.43 35.36
N SER A 38 -19.97 9.76 35.73
CA SER A 38 -20.38 9.54 37.13
C SER A 38 -20.39 8.04 37.46
N ALA A 39 -19.99 7.73 38.70
CA ALA A 39 -20.04 6.43 39.39
C ALA A 39 -19.10 5.28 38.95
N ALA A 40 -18.44 4.69 39.95
CA ALA A 40 -17.86 3.33 39.96
C ALA A 40 -18.84 2.39 40.73
N SER A 41 -18.59 1.13 41.11
CA SER A 41 -17.40 0.25 41.18
C SER A 41 -17.95 -1.22 41.29
N PRO A 42 -17.19 -2.31 41.57
CA PRO A 42 -15.74 -2.52 41.71
C PRO A 42 -15.19 -3.73 40.89
N SER A 43 -13.92 -4.09 41.15
CA SER A 43 -13.15 -5.20 40.59
C SER A 43 -13.50 -6.60 41.12
N LEU A 44 -13.17 -7.64 40.34
CA LEU A 44 -13.00 -9.03 40.80
C LEU A 44 -11.77 -9.70 40.14
N GLU A 45 -11.27 -10.75 40.79
CA GLU A 45 -9.86 -11.17 40.73
C GLU A 45 -9.52 -12.23 39.66
N ALA A 46 -8.21 -12.50 39.54
CA ALA A 46 -7.64 -13.45 38.59
C ALA A 46 -7.74 -14.91 39.04
N SER A 47 -7.66 -15.84 38.10
CA SER A 47 -6.97 -17.11 38.31
C SER A 47 -6.45 -17.71 37.01
N SER A 48 -5.23 -18.24 37.07
CA SER A 48 -4.53 -18.93 35.99
C SER A 48 -4.58 -20.45 36.21
N SER A 49 -4.62 -21.24 35.13
CA SER A 49 -4.10 -22.60 35.18
C SER A 49 -3.57 -23.07 33.82
N SER A 50 -2.41 -23.71 33.86
CA SER A 50 -1.76 -24.37 32.74
C SER A 50 -1.94 -25.87 32.86
N SER A 51 -2.05 -26.60 31.74
CA SER A 51 -1.57 -27.98 31.70
C SER A 51 -1.09 -28.35 30.29
N ALA A 52 0.08 -28.97 30.24
CA ALA A 52 0.62 -29.67 29.09
C ALA A 52 0.66 -31.17 29.44
N VAL A 53 0.48 -32.06 28.46
CA VAL A 53 0.68 -33.51 28.63
C VAL A 53 1.36 -34.08 27.37
N ASP A 54 2.24 -35.05 27.60
CA ASP A 54 3.27 -35.58 26.70
C ASP A 54 2.82 -36.57 25.61
N ALA A 55 3.80 -36.90 24.76
CA ALA A 55 3.71 -37.76 23.58
C ALA A 55 3.94 -39.27 23.84
N ARG A 56 3.57 -40.09 22.84
CA ARG A 56 4.21 -41.33 22.34
C ARG A 56 3.43 -41.78 21.07
N ALA A 57 4.00 -41.90 19.87
CA ALA A 57 5.14 -42.69 19.38
C ALA A 57 4.85 -44.20 19.28
N LEU A 58 4.77 -44.73 18.04
CA LEU A 58 4.89 -46.15 17.66
C LEU A 58 5.33 -46.27 16.18
N ASP A 59 5.80 -47.46 15.80
CA ASP A 59 6.96 -47.64 14.92
C ASP A 59 6.77 -48.04 13.44
N ALA A 60 7.91 -48.10 12.76
CA ALA A 60 8.18 -48.14 11.33
C ALA A 60 8.05 -49.48 10.57
N ARG A 61 7.71 -49.39 9.26
CA ARG A 61 8.38 -50.02 8.07
C ARG A 61 8.43 -51.59 7.94
N PRO A 62 8.88 -52.18 6.78
CA PRO A 62 8.95 -51.71 5.37
C PRO A 62 8.56 -52.76 4.25
N ALA A 63 8.48 -52.25 3.00
CA ALA A 63 8.93 -52.85 1.71
C ALA A 63 8.32 -54.15 1.09
N ARG A 64 8.00 -54.08 -0.22
CA ARG A 64 8.84 -54.65 -1.32
C ARG A 64 8.40 -54.29 -2.75
N ARG A 65 9.36 -54.29 -3.68
CA ARG A 65 9.19 -54.20 -5.15
C ARG A 65 8.88 -55.58 -5.77
N ARG A 66 8.27 -55.62 -6.98
CA ARG A 66 8.63 -56.58 -8.04
C ARG A 66 8.09 -56.20 -9.44
N SER A 67 8.88 -56.51 -10.47
CA SER A 67 8.50 -56.56 -11.90
C SER A 67 9.14 -57.82 -12.51
N PRO A 68 8.50 -58.47 -13.50
CA PRO A 68 9.11 -58.75 -14.82
C PRO A 68 8.09 -58.74 -16.00
N ALA A 69 8.43 -58.91 -17.29
CA ALA A 69 9.59 -58.45 -18.11
C ALA A 69 9.39 -58.79 -19.62
N ARG A 70 10.03 -58.02 -20.52
CA ARG A 70 10.36 -58.30 -21.96
C ARG A 70 9.26 -58.33 -23.05
N GLY A 71 9.56 -57.66 -24.17
CA GLY A 71 8.99 -57.92 -25.52
C GLY A 71 8.93 -56.69 -26.44
N LEU A 72 9.79 -56.60 -27.47
CA LEU A 72 9.82 -55.56 -28.52
C LEU A 72 9.41 -56.20 -29.88
N PRO A 73 8.82 -55.46 -30.85
CA PRO A 73 9.55 -54.45 -31.63
C PRO A 73 8.78 -53.14 -32.00
N ARG A 74 9.54 -52.14 -32.47
CA ARG A 74 9.07 -50.83 -32.98
C ARG A 74 8.64 -50.90 -34.46
N PRO A 75 7.57 -50.19 -34.86
CA PRO A 75 7.44 -49.54 -36.17
C PRO A 75 8.09 -48.15 -36.16
N GLN A 76 8.38 -47.59 -37.33
CA GLN A 76 9.08 -46.31 -37.49
C GLN A 76 8.13 -45.12 -37.27
N ALA A 77 8.52 -44.17 -36.41
CA ALA A 77 7.64 -43.10 -35.92
C ALA A 77 7.40 -41.93 -36.89
N ALA A 78 7.86 -42.01 -38.14
CA ALA A 78 7.67 -40.98 -39.16
C ALA A 78 6.28 -41.09 -39.82
N ASP A 79 5.91 -42.27 -40.30
CA ASP A 79 4.67 -42.47 -41.06
C ASP A 79 3.42 -42.38 -40.18
N ALA A 80 3.52 -42.78 -38.91
CA ALA A 80 2.43 -42.62 -37.94
C ALA A 80 2.08 -41.13 -37.70
N ALA A 81 3.08 -40.24 -37.69
CA ALA A 81 2.84 -38.81 -37.51
C ALA A 81 2.14 -38.18 -38.73
N VAL A 82 2.48 -38.63 -39.95
CA VAL A 82 1.84 -38.18 -41.19
C VAL A 82 0.42 -38.74 -41.34
N ALA A 83 0.19 -40.00 -40.95
CA ALA A 83 -1.13 -40.60 -40.91
C ALA A 83 -2.08 -39.86 -39.95
N ILE A 84 -1.63 -39.61 -38.71
CA ILE A 84 -2.40 -38.85 -37.71
C ILE A 84 -2.65 -37.40 -38.19
N PHE A 85 -1.67 -36.76 -38.84
CA PHE A 85 -1.84 -35.42 -39.40
C PHE A 85 -2.93 -35.37 -40.48
N ASN A 86 -2.92 -36.33 -41.42
CA ASN A 86 -3.94 -36.40 -42.47
C ASN A 86 -5.34 -36.75 -41.90
N GLU A 87 -5.41 -37.63 -40.90
CA GLU A 87 -6.65 -37.97 -40.21
C GLU A 87 -7.25 -36.73 -39.52
N VAL A 88 -6.43 -35.96 -38.77
CA VAL A 88 -6.84 -34.70 -38.12
C VAL A 88 -7.24 -33.61 -39.13
N VAL A 89 -6.59 -33.53 -40.29
CA VAL A 89 -7.00 -32.60 -41.37
C VAL A 89 -8.35 -33.00 -41.96
N SER A 90 -8.60 -34.30 -42.14
CA SER A 90 -9.84 -34.83 -42.73
C SER A 90 -11.07 -34.73 -41.82
N GLN A 91 -10.91 -34.74 -40.50
CA GLN A 91 -12.01 -34.65 -39.52
C GLN A 91 -12.44 -33.19 -39.20
N SER A 92 -12.33 -32.28 -40.17
CA SER A 92 -12.82 -30.89 -40.03
C SER A 92 -14.33 -30.79 -40.29
N GLY A 93 -15.12 -31.52 -39.48
CA GLY A 93 -16.56 -31.78 -39.69
C GLY A 93 -17.53 -31.41 -38.56
N GLU A 94 -17.08 -30.86 -37.43
CA GLU A 94 -17.97 -30.38 -36.35
C GLU A 94 -17.65 -28.94 -35.95
N ALA A 95 -18.59 -28.02 -36.19
CA ALA A 95 -18.31 -26.59 -36.38
C ALA A 95 -18.43 -25.71 -35.11
N GLY A 96 -18.50 -26.30 -33.91
CA GLY A 96 -18.65 -25.57 -32.64
C GLY A 96 -17.32 -25.10 -32.04
N ASP A 97 -16.57 -26.04 -31.43
CA ASP A 97 -15.36 -25.71 -30.64
C ASP A 97 -14.09 -25.50 -31.49
N VAL A 98 -14.02 -26.06 -32.70
CA VAL A 98 -12.82 -26.03 -33.53
C VAL A 98 -12.46 -24.59 -33.97
N ALA A 99 -13.44 -23.73 -34.20
CA ALA A 99 -13.22 -22.35 -34.61
C ALA A 99 -12.43 -21.53 -33.56
N ALA A 100 -12.76 -21.70 -32.28
CA ALA A 100 -12.08 -21.03 -31.17
C ALA A 100 -10.64 -21.55 -30.97
N GLY A 101 -10.41 -22.85 -31.19
CA GLY A 101 -9.06 -23.44 -31.17
C GLY A 101 -8.19 -22.95 -32.33
N ARG A 102 -8.75 -22.88 -33.55
CA ARG A 102 -8.03 -22.47 -34.77
C ARG A 102 -7.63 -20.99 -34.72
N GLN A 103 -8.49 -20.11 -34.20
CA GLN A 103 -8.13 -18.70 -33.94
C GLN A 103 -7.04 -18.56 -32.87
N LYS A 104 -7.10 -19.32 -31.76
CA LYS A 104 -6.08 -19.25 -30.69
C LYS A 104 -4.68 -19.59 -31.19
N HIS A 105 -4.54 -20.64 -32.00
CA HIS A 105 -3.24 -20.96 -32.59
C HIS A 105 -2.79 -19.96 -33.67
N SER A 106 -3.70 -19.39 -34.48
CA SER A 106 -3.33 -18.32 -35.43
C SER A 106 -2.64 -17.16 -34.72
N VAL A 107 -3.27 -16.64 -33.66
CA VAL A 107 -2.73 -15.53 -32.88
C VAL A 107 -1.41 -15.89 -32.19
N GLU A 108 -1.23 -17.14 -31.73
CA GLU A 108 0.04 -17.61 -31.18
C GLU A 108 1.17 -17.53 -32.21
N TRP A 109 0.97 -18.12 -33.40
CA TRP A 109 1.96 -18.14 -34.47
C TRP A 109 2.26 -16.74 -35.03
N GLU A 110 1.24 -15.88 -35.15
CA GLU A 110 1.41 -14.48 -35.55
C GLU A 110 2.27 -13.69 -34.55
N LEU A 111 2.08 -13.90 -33.24
CA LEU A 111 2.89 -13.22 -32.21
C LEU A 111 4.33 -13.76 -32.16
N VAL A 112 4.54 -15.07 -32.38
CA VAL A 112 5.89 -15.65 -32.52
C VAL A 112 6.60 -15.16 -33.79
N ALA A 113 5.87 -15.04 -34.91
CA ALA A 113 6.41 -14.48 -36.15
C ALA A 113 6.82 -13.01 -35.97
N LYS A 114 5.96 -12.18 -35.38
CA LYS A 114 6.29 -10.78 -35.05
C LYS A 114 7.50 -10.66 -34.12
N LEU A 115 7.62 -11.51 -33.10
CA LEU A 115 8.80 -11.57 -32.24
C LEU A 115 10.07 -11.90 -33.02
N THR A 116 10.00 -12.89 -33.92
CA THR A 116 11.14 -13.31 -34.75
C THR A 116 11.56 -12.19 -35.72
N GLU A 117 10.60 -11.50 -36.32
CA GLU A 117 10.85 -10.33 -37.17
C GLU A 117 11.51 -9.19 -36.39
N LEU A 118 10.98 -8.86 -35.20
CA LEU A 118 11.54 -7.82 -34.32
C LEU A 118 12.97 -8.12 -33.88
N GLU A 119 13.31 -9.39 -33.61
CA GLU A 119 14.70 -9.78 -33.31
C GLU A 119 15.64 -9.57 -34.52
N GLY A 120 15.16 -9.85 -35.73
CA GLY A 120 15.92 -9.71 -36.98
C GLY A 120 16.10 -8.28 -37.49
N ARG A 121 15.34 -7.29 -36.98
CA ARG A 121 15.46 -5.89 -37.42
C ARG A 121 16.81 -5.26 -36.99
N PRO A 122 17.50 -4.50 -37.87
CA PRO A 122 18.77 -3.84 -37.57
C PRO A 122 18.53 -2.49 -36.84
N VAL A 123 17.95 -2.56 -35.64
CA VAL A 123 17.62 -1.40 -34.80
C VAL A 123 18.07 -1.69 -33.36
N ASP A 124 18.43 -0.65 -32.61
CA ASP A 124 18.92 -0.74 -31.23
C ASP A 124 17.91 -1.43 -30.29
N ASP A 125 18.43 -2.11 -29.26
CA ASP A 125 17.62 -2.89 -28.31
C ASP A 125 16.54 -2.08 -27.56
N PRO A 126 16.73 -0.79 -27.20
CA PRO A 126 15.66 0.04 -26.63
C PRO A 126 14.48 0.25 -27.61
N ALA A 127 14.77 0.49 -28.89
CA ALA A 127 13.76 0.68 -29.92
C ALA A 127 13.06 -0.63 -30.29
N LYS A 128 13.78 -1.77 -30.25
CA LYS A 128 13.16 -3.11 -30.31
C LYS A 128 12.19 -3.33 -29.15
N LEU A 129 12.52 -2.86 -27.95
CA LEU A 129 11.62 -2.94 -26.80
C LEU A 129 10.39 -2.01 -26.95
N ASP A 130 10.55 -0.82 -27.52
CA ASP A 130 9.44 0.10 -27.82
C ASP A 130 8.45 -0.51 -28.83
N LEU A 131 8.96 -1.12 -29.91
CA LEU A 131 8.15 -1.86 -30.88
C LEU A 131 7.47 -3.08 -30.23
N PHE A 132 8.19 -3.90 -29.47
CA PHE A 132 7.59 -5.02 -28.74
C PHE A 132 6.48 -4.56 -27.76
N GLN A 133 6.69 -3.44 -27.07
CA GLN A 133 5.70 -2.85 -26.17
C GLN A 133 4.44 -2.36 -26.88
N THR A 134 4.56 -1.99 -28.16
CA THR A 134 3.47 -1.44 -28.99
C THR A 134 2.74 -2.54 -29.77
N ASP A 135 3.48 -3.45 -30.41
CA ASP A 135 2.94 -4.36 -31.43
C ASP A 135 2.59 -5.77 -30.90
N VAL A 136 3.17 -6.17 -29.76
CA VAL A 136 3.08 -7.54 -29.22
C VAL A 136 2.55 -7.54 -27.78
N TRP A 137 3.05 -6.65 -26.92
CA TRP A 137 2.69 -6.58 -25.50
C TRP A 137 1.19 -6.31 -25.20
N PRO A 138 0.42 -5.56 -26.01
CA PRO A 138 -1.02 -5.41 -25.78
C PRO A 138 -1.79 -6.72 -25.92
N GLU A 139 -1.46 -7.55 -26.91
CA GLU A 139 -2.08 -8.86 -27.12
C GLU A 139 -1.69 -9.84 -26.00
N LEU A 140 -0.40 -9.83 -25.59
CA LEU A 140 0.06 -10.60 -24.43
C LEU A 140 -0.69 -10.24 -23.14
N LYS A 141 -1.09 -8.99 -22.94
CA LYS A 141 -1.93 -8.58 -21.79
C LYS A 141 -3.35 -9.16 -21.85
N LYS A 142 -3.95 -9.29 -23.04
CA LYS A 142 -5.32 -9.82 -23.21
C LYS A 142 -5.43 -11.28 -22.77
N MET A 143 -4.35 -12.07 -22.91
CA MET A 143 -4.31 -13.48 -22.51
C MET A 143 -4.29 -13.74 -21.00
N ARG A 144 -4.24 -12.70 -20.14
CA ARG A 144 -4.41 -12.79 -18.67
C ARG A 144 -3.58 -13.86 -17.94
N GLY A 145 -2.43 -14.26 -18.48
CA GLY A 145 -1.54 -15.27 -17.90
C GLY A 145 -1.68 -16.69 -18.47
N GLN A 146 -2.65 -16.94 -19.36
CA GLN A 146 -2.77 -18.19 -20.11
C GLN A 146 -1.88 -18.16 -21.35
N PHE A 147 -0.56 -18.26 -21.16
CA PHE A 147 0.41 -18.25 -22.27
C PHE A 147 0.68 -19.67 -22.78
N PRO A 148 0.53 -19.93 -24.09
CA PRO A 148 1.08 -21.13 -24.72
C PRO A 148 2.59 -21.25 -24.47
N GLN A 149 3.10 -22.48 -24.35
CA GLN A 149 4.48 -22.74 -23.91
C GLN A 149 5.53 -22.17 -24.89
N ASN A 150 5.29 -22.24 -26.20
CA ASN A 150 6.20 -21.75 -27.23
C ASN A 150 6.27 -20.22 -27.23
N LEU A 151 5.12 -19.55 -27.15
CA LEU A 151 5.05 -18.10 -27.03
C LEU A 151 5.65 -17.60 -25.70
N TYR A 152 5.38 -18.27 -24.58
CA TYR A 152 6.00 -17.96 -23.29
C TYR A 152 7.52 -18.04 -23.37
N TRP A 153 8.06 -19.12 -23.94
CA TRP A 153 9.50 -19.29 -24.12
C TRP A 153 10.07 -18.15 -24.98
N SER A 154 9.48 -17.90 -26.15
CA SER A 154 9.92 -16.86 -27.11
C SER A 154 9.94 -15.46 -26.48
N VAL A 155 8.88 -15.08 -25.76
CA VAL A 155 8.83 -13.80 -25.01
C VAL A 155 9.92 -13.74 -23.93
N THR A 156 10.15 -14.82 -23.18
CA THR A 156 11.20 -14.82 -22.14
C THR A 156 12.61 -14.82 -22.72
N GLN A 157 12.83 -15.40 -23.91
CA GLN A 157 14.11 -15.30 -24.63
C GLN A 157 14.37 -13.88 -25.11
N PHE A 158 13.38 -13.24 -25.75
CA PHE A 158 13.47 -11.85 -26.19
C PHE A 158 13.82 -10.92 -25.01
N LEU A 159 13.01 -10.93 -23.94
CA LEU A 159 13.27 -10.12 -22.75
C LEU A 159 14.61 -10.46 -22.08
N GLY A 160 15.08 -11.70 -22.17
CA GLY A 160 16.38 -12.15 -21.66
C GLY A 160 17.57 -11.67 -22.50
N LYS A 161 17.39 -11.47 -23.81
CA LYS A 161 18.37 -10.80 -24.69
C LYS A 161 18.39 -9.30 -24.39
N THR A 162 17.25 -8.63 -24.41
CA THR A 162 17.15 -7.18 -24.14
C THR A 162 17.67 -6.82 -22.75
N CYS A 163 17.43 -7.66 -21.73
CA CYS A 163 17.98 -7.44 -20.39
C CYS A 163 19.51 -7.54 -20.35
N ARG A 164 20.10 -8.53 -21.04
CA ARG A 164 21.57 -8.64 -21.13
C ARG A 164 22.18 -7.48 -21.91
N ALA A 165 21.56 -7.07 -23.02
CA ALA A 165 21.97 -5.90 -23.78
C ALA A 165 21.93 -4.62 -22.92
N ALA A 166 20.83 -4.38 -22.20
CA ALA A 166 20.71 -3.24 -21.30
C ALA A 166 21.82 -3.20 -20.22
N VAL A 167 22.14 -4.36 -19.62
CA VAL A 167 23.21 -4.51 -18.61
C VAL A 167 24.62 -4.36 -19.20
N GLN A 168 24.83 -4.78 -20.45
CA GLN A 168 26.11 -4.69 -21.15
C GLN A 168 26.39 -3.32 -21.76
N GLN A 169 25.36 -2.63 -22.25
CA GLN A 169 25.46 -1.38 -23.00
C GLN A 169 25.01 -0.13 -22.20
N GLY A 170 24.51 -0.30 -20.97
CA GLY A 170 24.08 0.82 -20.12
C GLY A 170 22.81 1.53 -20.61
N HIS A 171 21.86 0.81 -21.23
CA HIS A 171 20.67 1.43 -21.80
C HIS A 171 19.75 2.06 -20.74
N VAL A 172 19.50 3.37 -20.89
CA VAL A 172 18.63 4.17 -20.02
C VAL A 172 17.15 4.05 -20.40
N GLY A 173 16.25 4.18 -19.42
CA GLY A 173 14.80 4.15 -19.63
C GLY A 173 14.22 2.75 -19.93
N VAL A 174 15.01 1.69 -19.76
CA VAL A 174 14.67 0.30 -20.15
C VAL A 174 14.45 -0.60 -18.93
N SER A 175 15.25 -0.43 -17.88
CA SER A 175 15.29 -1.30 -16.68
C SER A 175 13.95 -1.44 -15.97
N LEU A 176 13.25 -0.33 -15.72
CA LEU A 176 11.94 -0.36 -15.04
C LEU A 176 10.89 -1.09 -15.88
N ARG A 177 10.93 -0.91 -17.20
CA ARG A 177 9.97 -1.51 -18.14
C ARG A 177 10.14 -3.02 -18.21
N LEU A 178 11.38 -3.49 -18.40
CA LEU A 178 11.70 -4.92 -18.33
C LEU A 178 11.28 -5.54 -16.98
N SER A 179 11.57 -4.87 -15.87
CA SER A 179 11.21 -5.35 -14.53
C SER A 179 9.70 -5.49 -14.31
N LYS A 180 8.90 -4.58 -14.88
CA LYS A 180 7.42 -4.63 -14.89
C LYS A 180 6.90 -5.73 -15.83
N MET A 181 7.53 -5.94 -16.98
CA MET A 181 7.20 -7.03 -17.91
C MET A 181 7.43 -8.40 -17.29
N TYR A 182 8.61 -8.64 -16.70
CA TYR A 182 8.91 -9.88 -15.98
C TYR A 182 7.92 -10.16 -14.83
N ALA A 183 7.53 -9.13 -14.08
CA ALA A 183 6.56 -9.28 -12.99
C ALA A 183 5.17 -9.71 -13.50
N ARG A 184 4.75 -9.27 -14.69
CA ARG A 184 3.51 -9.70 -15.36
C ARG A 184 3.58 -11.13 -15.89
N LEU A 185 4.77 -11.62 -16.24
CA LEU A 185 5.04 -13.02 -16.60
C LEU A 185 5.28 -13.93 -15.38
N ASN A 186 4.94 -13.47 -14.17
CA ASN A 186 5.18 -14.14 -12.89
C ASN A 186 6.65 -14.49 -12.59
N ARG A 187 7.62 -13.82 -13.26
CA ARG A 187 9.06 -13.95 -12.99
C ARG A 187 9.53 -12.90 -11.99
N TYR A 188 9.69 -13.34 -10.75
CA TYR A 188 10.11 -12.54 -9.59
C TYR A 188 11.59 -12.69 -9.24
N GLU A 189 12.40 -13.22 -10.16
CA GLU A 189 13.86 -13.37 -10.06
C GLU A 189 14.51 -12.03 -9.66
N LEU A 190 15.34 -12.05 -8.61
CA LEU A 190 15.96 -10.84 -8.05
C LEU A 190 17.35 -10.58 -8.62
N ASP A 191 18.09 -11.60 -9.04
CA ASP A 191 19.40 -11.47 -9.70
C ASP A 191 19.30 -10.55 -10.93
N THR A 192 18.35 -10.83 -11.82
CA THR A 192 18.05 -10.01 -13.02
C THR A 192 17.73 -8.56 -12.68
N ARG A 193 17.08 -8.31 -11.53
CA ARG A 193 16.70 -6.96 -11.09
C ARG A 193 17.85 -6.23 -10.42
N GLY A 194 18.68 -6.93 -9.65
CA GLY A 194 19.93 -6.40 -9.10
C GLY A 194 20.91 -6.00 -10.20
N LEU A 195 21.05 -6.80 -11.26
CA LEU A 195 21.87 -6.47 -12.43
C LEU A 195 21.38 -5.22 -13.17
N LEU A 196 20.07 -5.08 -13.39
CA LEU A 196 19.49 -3.88 -13.99
C LEU A 196 19.70 -2.62 -13.12
N VAL A 197 19.59 -2.75 -11.80
CA VAL A 197 19.88 -1.65 -10.86
C VAL A 197 21.37 -1.29 -10.87
N LEU A 198 22.28 -2.27 -10.83
CA LEU A 198 23.73 -2.04 -10.96
C LEU A 198 24.08 -1.34 -12.28
N SER A 199 23.41 -1.70 -13.38
CA SER A 199 23.57 -1.03 -14.67
C SER A 199 23.14 0.43 -14.62
N LEU A 200 22.03 0.76 -13.96
CA LEU A 200 21.62 2.15 -13.75
C LEU A 200 22.66 2.91 -12.92
N CYS A 201 23.16 2.34 -11.82
CA CYS A 201 24.19 2.94 -10.99
C CYS A 201 25.48 3.21 -11.78
N HIS A 202 25.98 2.22 -12.53
CA HIS A 202 27.15 2.38 -13.41
C HIS A 202 26.94 3.50 -14.43
N THR A 203 25.78 3.55 -15.08
CA THR A 203 25.47 4.59 -16.08
C THR A 203 25.46 5.99 -15.45
N ILE A 204 24.94 6.15 -14.23
CA ILE A 204 24.97 7.43 -13.48
C ILE A 204 26.40 7.81 -13.11
N ILE A 205 27.18 6.85 -12.59
CA ILE A 205 28.57 7.03 -12.12
C ILE A 205 29.53 7.37 -13.27
N SER A 206 29.31 6.80 -14.46
CA SER A 206 30.19 6.95 -15.63
C SER A 206 30.39 8.40 -16.11
N GLY A 207 29.56 9.35 -15.64
CA GLY A 207 29.68 10.78 -15.95
C GLY A 207 29.25 11.18 -17.37
N GLN A 208 28.96 10.21 -18.26
CA GLN A 208 28.66 10.46 -19.68
C GLN A 208 27.29 11.14 -19.93
N LEU A 209 26.44 11.24 -18.92
CA LEU A 209 25.09 11.81 -19.03
C LEU A 209 25.03 13.30 -18.72
N ALA A 210 24.31 14.04 -19.56
CA ALA A 210 23.91 15.42 -19.28
C ALA A 210 23.03 15.49 -18.01
N PRO A 211 23.03 16.60 -17.24
CA PRO A 211 22.34 16.67 -15.94
C PRO A 211 20.85 16.28 -15.97
N ALA A 212 20.12 16.69 -17.02
CA ALA A 212 18.71 16.33 -17.17
C ALA A 212 18.49 14.83 -17.44
N GLN A 213 19.39 14.19 -18.19
CA GLN A 213 19.37 12.75 -18.45
C GLN A 213 19.75 11.97 -17.20
N ARG A 214 20.82 12.38 -16.49
CA ARG A 214 21.20 11.83 -15.18
C ARG A 214 20.01 11.88 -14.20
N GLY A 215 19.33 13.02 -14.15
CA GLY A 215 18.12 13.20 -13.34
C GLY A 215 16.92 12.30 -13.76
N ALA A 216 16.88 11.82 -14.99
CA ALA A 216 15.91 10.81 -15.44
C ALA A 216 16.34 9.40 -15.01
N VAL A 217 17.62 9.04 -15.15
CA VAL A 217 18.15 7.72 -14.76
C VAL A 217 18.11 7.51 -13.24
N VAL A 218 18.42 8.54 -12.45
CA VAL A 218 18.25 8.53 -10.98
C VAL A 218 16.78 8.34 -10.58
N ARG A 219 15.82 8.94 -11.31
CA ARG A 219 14.40 8.66 -11.07
C ARG A 219 14.00 7.25 -11.46
N GLU A 220 14.53 6.70 -12.56
CA GLU A 220 14.32 5.30 -12.92
C GLU A 220 14.87 4.34 -11.86
N LEU A 221 16.06 4.64 -11.30
CA LEU A 221 16.66 3.90 -10.19
C LEU A 221 15.73 3.84 -8.97
N ILE A 222 15.17 4.98 -8.56
CA ILE A 222 14.25 5.04 -7.42
C ILE A 222 12.92 4.32 -7.74
N GLU A 223 12.36 4.52 -8.92
CA GLU A 223 11.15 3.81 -9.39
C GLU A 223 11.33 2.29 -9.48
N MET A 224 12.54 1.83 -9.81
CA MET A 224 12.93 0.42 -9.82
C MET A 224 12.94 -0.15 -8.40
N TRP A 225 13.45 0.58 -7.40
CA TRP A 225 13.38 0.18 -5.99
C TRP A 225 11.96 0.16 -5.43
N LYS A 226 11.14 1.18 -5.72
CA LYS A 226 9.70 1.17 -5.39
C LYS A 226 9.04 -0.09 -5.94
N HIS A 227 9.23 -0.37 -7.24
CA HIS A 227 8.69 -1.58 -7.89
C HIS A 227 9.20 -2.88 -7.27
N ILE A 228 10.51 -3.02 -6.98
CA ILE A 228 11.11 -4.20 -6.32
C ILE A 228 10.46 -4.43 -4.94
N SER A 229 10.29 -3.38 -4.13
CA SER A 229 9.70 -3.47 -2.78
C SER A 229 8.25 -3.98 -2.81
N GLN A 230 7.48 -3.62 -3.85
CA GLN A 230 6.09 -4.05 -4.05
C GLN A 230 5.94 -5.50 -4.57
N LEU A 231 6.98 -6.12 -5.13
CA LEU A 231 6.87 -7.46 -5.73
C LEU A 231 6.39 -8.51 -4.72
N ARG A 232 5.59 -9.47 -5.20
CA ARG A 232 4.99 -10.58 -4.41
C ARG A 232 4.08 -10.17 -3.24
N ARG A 233 3.95 -8.89 -2.87
CA ARG A 233 3.02 -8.41 -1.84
C ARG A 233 1.56 -8.38 -2.37
N PRO A 234 0.62 -9.20 -1.86
CA PRO A 234 -0.75 -9.26 -2.39
C PRO A 234 -1.52 -7.94 -2.26
N SER A 235 -1.28 -7.20 -1.17
CA SER A 235 -1.87 -5.88 -0.90
C SER A 235 -1.50 -4.82 -1.95
N GLN A 236 -0.35 -4.97 -2.61
CA GLN A 236 0.12 -4.02 -3.62
C GLN A 236 -0.44 -4.30 -5.03
N LYS A 237 -1.00 -5.50 -5.28
CA LYS A 237 -1.50 -5.91 -6.62
C LYS A 237 -2.61 -5.01 -7.20
N ARG A 238 -3.31 -4.24 -6.36
CA ARG A 238 -4.41 -3.33 -6.75
C ARG A 238 -4.03 -1.85 -6.75
N ARG A 239 -2.83 -1.47 -6.28
CA ARG A 239 -2.36 -0.08 -6.35
C ARG A 239 -1.77 0.19 -7.73
N ASN A 240 -2.18 1.29 -8.35
CA ASN A 240 -1.67 1.72 -9.67
C ASN A 240 -0.41 2.62 -9.57
N THR A 241 -0.02 2.99 -8.35
CA THR A 241 1.11 3.89 -8.06
C THR A 241 2.33 3.10 -7.58
N ASN A 242 3.49 3.40 -8.18
CA ASN A 242 4.77 2.98 -7.65
C ASN A 242 5.06 3.77 -6.37
N GLN A 243 5.16 3.07 -5.24
CA GLN A 243 5.46 3.61 -3.90
C GLN A 243 6.37 2.61 -3.18
N PHE A 244 7.12 3.06 -2.18
CA PHE A 244 7.88 2.14 -1.34
C PHE A 244 6.95 1.29 -0.48
N ALA A 245 7.13 -0.03 -0.52
CA ALA A 245 6.47 -1.00 0.34
C ALA A 245 7.55 -1.77 1.11
N LEU A 246 8.12 -1.11 2.12
CA LEU A 246 9.22 -1.60 2.94
C LEU A 246 8.71 -2.00 4.34
N PRO A 247 9.40 -2.91 5.06
CA PRO A 247 9.11 -3.25 6.46
C PRO A 247 9.55 -2.14 7.43
N SER A 248 9.19 -2.28 8.72
CA SER A 248 9.78 -1.46 9.78
C SER A 248 11.22 -1.90 10.10
N ALA A 249 12.01 -1.05 10.76
CA ALA A 249 13.37 -1.41 11.18
C ALA A 249 13.36 -2.60 12.17
N ASP A 250 12.43 -2.60 13.13
CA ASP A 250 12.30 -3.67 14.15
C ASP A 250 11.91 -5.03 13.52
N GLU A 251 11.05 -5.01 12.48
CA GLU A 251 10.74 -6.20 11.68
C GLU A 251 11.99 -6.74 10.97
N VAL A 252 12.86 -5.87 10.44
CA VAL A 252 14.11 -6.31 9.80
C VAL A 252 15.08 -6.89 10.82
N LEU A 253 15.31 -6.20 11.94
CA LEU A 253 16.27 -6.63 12.96
C LEU A 253 15.89 -7.99 13.57
N SER A 254 14.61 -8.19 13.90
CA SER A 254 14.12 -9.49 14.42
C SER A 254 14.21 -10.64 13.39
N ILE A 255 14.06 -10.36 12.09
CA ILE A 255 14.31 -11.33 11.01
C ILE A 255 15.81 -11.69 10.91
N VAL A 256 16.70 -10.72 11.16
CA VAL A 256 18.15 -10.94 11.12
C VAL A 256 18.60 -11.74 12.34
N GLU A 257 18.17 -11.36 13.54
CA GLU A 257 18.43 -12.07 14.80
C GLU A 257 18.01 -13.55 14.70
N SER A 258 16.79 -13.84 14.26
CA SER A 258 16.31 -15.22 14.06
C SER A 258 17.00 -15.98 12.91
N ALA A 259 17.72 -15.28 12.03
CA ALA A 259 18.53 -15.88 10.96
C ALA A 259 20.01 -16.09 11.31
N THR A 260 20.50 -15.54 12.43
CA THR A 260 21.88 -15.77 12.91
C THR A 260 22.11 -17.20 13.38
N GLU A 261 21.06 -17.90 13.82
CA GLU A 261 21.10 -19.31 14.27
C GLU A 261 21.26 -20.32 13.13
N GLY A 262 21.15 -19.89 11.86
CA GLY A 262 21.23 -20.77 10.68
C GLY A 262 22.64 -20.90 10.07
N PRO A 263 23.00 -22.04 9.47
CA PRO A 263 24.34 -22.33 8.91
C PRO A 263 24.56 -21.58 7.58
N THR A 264 24.66 -20.25 7.64
CA THR A 264 24.76 -19.36 6.48
C THR A 264 25.99 -18.48 6.54
N ASN A 265 26.95 -18.75 5.65
CA ASN A 265 28.27 -18.11 5.54
C ASN A 265 28.25 -16.64 5.07
N TYR A 266 27.14 -15.92 5.22
CA TYR A 266 27.04 -14.50 4.86
C TYR A 266 27.30 -13.62 6.09
N SER A 267 27.96 -12.48 5.89
CA SER A 267 28.24 -11.50 6.95
C SER A 267 26.96 -10.86 7.52
N SER A 268 27.06 -10.25 8.71
CA SER A 268 25.97 -9.50 9.36
C SER A 268 25.37 -8.48 8.40
N LEU A 269 26.22 -7.67 7.75
CA LEU A 269 25.85 -6.71 6.71
C LEU A 269 24.96 -7.30 5.60
N VAL A 270 25.35 -8.45 5.02
CA VAL A 270 24.60 -9.07 3.92
C VAL A 270 23.26 -9.62 4.39
N LYS A 271 23.19 -10.17 5.62
CA LYS A 271 21.93 -10.61 6.25
C LYS A 271 21.02 -9.41 6.51
N ALA A 272 21.54 -8.35 7.12
CA ALA A 272 20.84 -7.12 7.44
C ALA A 272 20.23 -6.47 6.17
N LEU A 273 21.04 -6.27 5.13
CA LEU A 273 20.59 -5.65 3.88
C LEU A 273 19.63 -6.53 3.06
N ALA A 274 19.76 -7.85 3.12
CA ALA A 274 18.78 -8.77 2.52
C ALA A 274 17.45 -8.78 3.29
N GLY A 275 17.46 -8.52 4.60
CA GLY A 275 16.28 -8.49 5.47
C GLY A 275 15.25 -7.40 5.12
N LEU A 276 15.67 -6.30 4.48
CA LEU A 276 14.78 -5.24 3.97
C LEU A 276 13.71 -5.76 3.00
N PHE A 277 13.92 -6.94 2.39
CA PHE A 277 13.02 -7.55 1.43
C PHE A 277 12.30 -8.77 2.04
N ASN A 278 11.69 -8.59 3.22
CA ASN A 278 11.01 -9.65 4.00
C ASN A 278 9.91 -10.44 3.25
N GLN A 279 9.44 -9.95 2.10
CA GLN A 279 8.59 -10.68 1.16
C GLN A 279 9.31 -11.81 0.37
N TYR A 280 10.62 -11.97 0.59
CA TYR A 280 11.46 -13.05 0.08
C TYR A 280 12.20 -13.75 1.22
N ARG A 281 12.64 -15.00 1.00
CA ARG A 281 13.59 -15.64 1.94
C ARG A 281 14.93 -14.92 1.86
N LEU A 282 15.65 -14.80 2.97
CA LEU A 282 16.93 -14.10 3.08
C LEU A 282 17.90 -14.41 1.92
N LEU A 283 18.14 -15.70 1.66
CA LEU A 283 19.01 -16.19 0.58
C LEU A 283 18.57 -15.80 -0.85
N GLN A 284 17.28 -15.52 -1.06
CA GLN A 284 16.75 -15.05 -2.34
C GLN A 284 16.97 -13.54 -2.53
N ALA A 285 17.08 -12.77 -1.44
CA ALA A 285 17.28 -11.33 -1.46
C ALA A 285 18.77 -10.91 -1.50
N VAL A 286 19.71 -11.79 -1.11
CA VAL A 286 21.17 -11.56 -1.21
C VAL A 286 21.64 -10.96 -2.56
N PRO A 287 21.13 -11.37 -3.74
CA PRO A 287 21.53 -10.78 -5.03
C PRO A 287 21.22 -9.29 -5.19
N LEU A 288 20.34 -8.71 -4.35
CA LEU A 288 20.07 -7.28 -4.34
C LEU A 288 21.10 -6.47 -3.54
N VAL A 289 21.89 -7.10 -2.65
CA VAL A 289 22.78 -6.38 -1.73
C VAL A 289 23.85 -5.54 -2.43
N PRO A 290 24.59 -6.05 -3.46
CA PRO A 290 25.54 -5.20 -4.21
C PRO A 290 24.85 -4.02 -4.89
N ALA A 291 23.65 -4.26 -5.44
CA ALA A 291 22.86 -3.24 -6.11
C ALA A 291 22.34 -2.17 -5.14
N LEU A 292 21.97 -2.57 -3.92
CA LEU A 292 21.53 -1.68 -2.85
C LEU A 292 22.67 -0.81 -2.35
N LEU A 293 23.85 -1.39 -2.07
CA LEU A 293 25.04 -0.63 -1.68
C LEU A 293 25.45 0.39 -2.74
N ALA A 294 25.45 0.00 -4.02
CA ALA A 294 25.70 0.92 -5.13
C ALA A 294 24.63 2.03 -5.23
N SER A 295 23.36 1.70 -5.02
CA SER A 295 22.27 2.68 -5.05
C SER A 295 22.37 3.67 -3.89
N VAL A 296 22.72 3.19 -2.69
CA VAL A 296 22.90 4.04 -1.51
C VAL A 296 24.01 5.05 -1.78
N ALA A 297 25.19 4.61 -2.21
CA ALA A 297 26.31 5.52 -2.52
C ALA A 297 25.96 6.56 -3.60
N VAL A 298 25.18 6.20 -4.63
CA VAL A 298 24.72 7.14 -5.66
C VAL A 298 23.65 8.11 -5.14
N LEU A 299 22.72 7.64 -4.31
CA LEU A 299 21.60 8.45 -3.81
C LEU A 299 22.03 9.42 -2.70
N THR A 300 22.99 9.03 -1.86
CA THR A 300 23.56 9.92 -0.82
C THR A 300 24.52 10.96 -1.39
N ASP A 301 25.07 10.76 -2.58
CA ASP A 301 26.03 11.68 -3.20
C ASP A 301 25.32 12.92 -3.82
N PRO A 302 25.58 14.14 -3.32
CA PRO A 302 24.94 15.36 -3.80
C PRO A 302 25.44 15.82 -5.18
N GLU A 303 26.55 15.30 -5.70
CA GLU A 303 27.03 15.60 -7.06
C GLU A 303 26.24 14.82 -8.14
N LEU A 304 25.72 13.64 -7.76
CA LEU A 304 24.95 12.76 -8.65
C LEU A 304 23.44 12.90 -8.48
N THR A 305 22.97 13.10 -7.25
CA THR A 305 21.55 13.06 -6.88
C THR A 305 21.12 14.39 -6.25
N GLY A 306 20.12 15.05 -6.85
CA GLY A 306 19.58 16.30 -6.33
C GLY A 306 18.69 16.11 -5.10
N PRO A 307 18.48 17.17 -4.28
CA PRO A 307 17.75 17.07 -3.02
C PRO A 307 16.31 16.54 -3.18
N SER A 308 15.60 16.90 -4.26
CA SER A 308 14.25 16.39 -4.53
C SER A 308 14.21 14.86 -4.76
N GLN A 309 15.26 14.30 -5.37
CA GLN A 309 15.39 12.87 -5.64
C GLN A 309 15.82 12.10 -4.39
N GLN A 310 16.68 12.71 -3.58
CA GLN A 310 17.00 12.23 -2.23
C GLN A 310 15.76 12.13 -1.34
N ILE A 311 14.89 13.15 -1.36
CA ILE A 311 13.60 13.15 -0.65
C ILE A 311 12.67 12.06 -1.19
N GLU A 312 12.62 11.87 -2.51
CA GLU A 312 11.89 10.77 -3.15
C GLU A 312 12.43 9.38 -2.77
N ALA A 313 13.74 9.25 -2.52
CA ALA A 313 14.40 8.04 -2.04
C ALA A 313 14.36 7.85 -0.51
N ALA A 314 13.85 8.83 0.26
CA ALA A 314 13.94 8.86 1.72
C ALA A 314 13.48 7.58 2.43
N PRO A 315 12.35 6.92 2.07
CA PRO A 315 11.92 5.70 2.75
C PRO A 315 12.94 4.55 2.68
N LEU A 316 13.70 4.46 1.58
CA LEU A 316 14.78 3.47 1.43
C LEU A 316 16.01 3.87 2.23
N LEU A 317 16.45 5.13 2.13
CA LEU A 317 17.64 5.63 2.81
C LEU A 317 17.47 5.61 4.34
N ILE A 318 16.29 5.95 4.86
CA ILE A 318 15.97 5.90 6.30
C ILE A 318 16.02 4.45 6.80
N LEU A 319 15.43 3.49 6.08
CA LEU A 319 15.45 2.08 6.51
C LEU A 319 16.85 1.47 6.43
N VAL A 320 17.61 1.76 5.36
CA VAL A 320 19.03 1.34 5.28
C VAL A 320 19.83 1.93 6.44
N ALA A 321 19.67 3.23 6.73
CA ALA A 321 20.36 3.85 7.86
C ALA A 321 19.95 3.19 9.19
N ALA A 322 18.66 2.97 9.45
CA ALA A 322 18.19 2.34 10.69
C ALA A 322 18.76 0.93 10.91
N VAL A 323 18.97 0.18 9.83
CA VAL A 323 19.50 -1.19 9.86
C VAL A 323 21.04 -1.22 9.95
N LEU A 324 21.75 -0.20 9.45
CA LEU A 324 23.22 -0.13 9.51
C LEU A 324 23.77 0.67 10.70
N LEU A 325 22.99 1.60 11.28
CA LEU A 325 23.40 2.42 12.42
C LEU A 325 23.93 1.63 13.65
N PRO A 326 23.40 0.44 14.01
CA PRO A 326 23.95 -0.35 15.12
C PRO A 326 25.37 -0.88 14.89
N GLU A 327 25.74 -1.17 13.64
CA GLU A 327 27.05 -1.70 13.23
C GLU A 327 27.38 -1.15 11.82
N MET A 328 27.87 0.09 11.77
CA MET A 328 28.21 0.72 10.49
C MET A 328 29.40 -0.01 9.85
N PRO A 329 29.24 -0.55 8.62
CA PRO A 329 30.25 -1.41 8.03
C PRO A 329 31.44 -0.60 7.51
N ASP A 330 32.64 -1.15 7.65
CA ASP A 330 33.84 -0.57 7.06
C ASP A 330 33.91 -0.78 5.54
N SER A 331 34.89 -0.14 4.90
CA SER A 331 35.06 -0.26 3.45
C SER A 331 35.51 -1.66 3.01
N ALA A 332 36.11 -2.46 3.90
CA ALA A 332 36.50 -3.83 3.59
C ALA A 332 35.26 -4.74 3.47
N LEU A 333 34.37 -4.71 4.47
CA LEU A 333 33.14 -5.49 4.52
C LEU A 333 32.15 -5.10 3.41
N VAL A 334 32.04 -3.80 3.10
CA VAL A 334 31.30 -3.31 1.93
C VAL A 334 31.93 -3.85 0.63
N GLY A 335 33.26 -3.88 0.55
CA GLY A 335 33.99 -4.50 -0.55
C GLY A 335 33.68 -5.99 -0.70
N GLU A 336 33.60 -6.76 0.38
CA GLU A 336 33.21 -8.18 0.31
C GLU A 336 31.76 -8.34 -0.13
N ALA A 337 30.83 -7.54 0.40
CA ALA A 337 29.42 -7.56 0.00
C ALA A 337 29.22 -7.22 -1.49
N LEU A 338 29.99 -6.26 -2.03
CA LEU A 338 30.01 -5.92 -3.47
C LEU A 338 30.60 -7.02 -4.37
N ALA A 339 31.39 -7.95 -3.82
CA ALA A 339 31.94 -9.10 -4.54
C ALA A 339 30.95 -10.29 -4.64
N GLY A 340 29.70 -10.12 -4.18
CA GLY A 340 28.64 -11.12 -4.27
C GLY A 340 28.26 -11.51 -5.72
N ARG A 341 27.32 -12.46 -5.85
CA ARG A 341 26.94 -13.11 -7.12
C ARG A 341 26.50 -12.13 -8.21
N THR A 342 27.47 -11.70 -9.02
CA THR A 342 27.34 -10.68 -10.08
C THR A 342 27.90 -11.17 -11.41
N ALA A 343 28.08 -12.49 -11.58
CA ALA A 343 28.80 -13.11 -12.71
C ALA A 343 28.25 -12.82 -14.13
N SER A 344 27.07 -12.20 -14.26
CA SER A 344 26.51 -11.73 -15.54
C SER A 344 26.62 -10.20 -15.72
N PHE A 345 27.24 -9.49 -14.78
CA PHE A 345 27.58 -8.08 -14.89
C PHE A 345 28.95 -7.94 -15.57
N PRO A 346 29.17 -6.95 -16.47
CA PRO A 346 30.47 -6.77 -17.12
C PRO A 346 31.57 -6.50 -16.07
N PRO A 347 32.73 -7.20 -16.13
CA PRO A 347 33.79 -7.03 -15.13
C PRO A 347 34.33 -5.59 -15.04
N SER A 348 34.41 -4.87 -16.16
CA SER A 348 34.75 -3.45 -16.19
C SER A 348 33.75 -2.61 -15.38
N HIS A 349 32.45 -2.77 -15.65
CA HIS A 349 31.40 -2.04 -14.94
C HIS A 349 31.38 -2.41 -13.45
N GLN A 350 31.70 -3.67 -13.11
CA GLN A 350 31.84 -4.11 -11.72
C GLN A 350 33.01 -3.40 -11.03
N SER A 351 34.17 -3.31 -11.67
CA SER A 351 35.34 -2.58 -11.17
C SER A 351 35.04 -1.10 -10.98
N ASP A 352 34.38 -0.45 -11.94
CA ASP A 352 33.99 0.96 -11.88
C ASP A 352 33.05 1.24 -10.70
N VAL A 353 31.95 0.47 -10.59
CA VAL A 353 30.99 0.60 -9.48
C VAL A 353 31.66 0.30 -8.15
N ARG A 354 32.50 -0.74 -8.06
CA ARG A 354 33.23 -1.06 -6.82
C ARG A 354 34.15 0.07 -6.40
N ALA A 355 34.96 0.60 -7.33
CA ALA A 355 35.88 1.69 -7.05
C ALA A 355 35.14 2.95 -6.58
N TYR A 356 34.02 3.29 -7.24
CA TYR A 356 33.17 4.40 -6.84
C TYR A 356 32.58 4.23 -5.44
N VAL A 357 31.92 3.10 -5.18
CA VAL A 357 31.24 2.85 -3.90
C VAL A 357 32.25 2.86 -2.76
N LEU A 358 33.41 2.23 -2.91
CA LEU A 358 34.45 2.24 -1.88
C LEU A 358 35.06 3.63 -1.68
N GLY A 359 35.28 4.41 -2.76
CA GLY A 359 35.80 5.77 -2.67
C GLY A 359 34.82 6.78 -2.05
N ARG A 360 33.51 6.54 -2.17
CA ARG A 360 32.44 7.38 -1.59
C ARG A 360 31.80 6.81 -0.32
N TRP A 361 32.20 5.62 0.12
CA TRP A 361 31.58 4.97 1.30
C TRP A 361 31.70 5.77 2.60
N PRO A 362 32.83 6.45 2.91
CA PRO A 362 32.91 7.31 4.09
C PRO A 362 31.86 8.42 4.08
N GLN A 363 31.74 9.15 2.97
CA GLN A 363 30.77 10.24 2.84
C GLN A 363 29.32 9.72 2.85
N ALA A 364 29.06 8.56 2.24
CA ALA A 364 27.76 7.89 2.32
C ALA A 364 27.43 7.47 3.76
N SER A 365 28.42 6.96 4.51
CA SER A 365 28.29 6.58 5.92
C SER A 365 28.00 7.77 6.81
N ASP A 366 28.72 8.89 6.62
CA ASP A 366 28.48 10.15 7.33
C ASP A 366 27.08 10.68 7.03
N ALA A 367 26.65 10.61 5.77
CA ALA A 367 25.32 11.08 5.36
C ALA A 367 24.18 10.17 5.86
N LEU A 368 24.40 8.85 5.99
CA LEU A 368 23.46 7.93 6.64
C LEU A 368 23.35 8.21 8.15
N GLN A 369 24.45 8.59 8.80
CA GLN A 369 24.48 8.93 10.24
C GLN A 369 23.96 10.33 10.54
N SER A 370 24.17 11.29 9.64
CA SER A 370 23.78 12.69 9.82
C SER A 370 22.27 12.85 10.04
N ALA A 371 21.91 13.55 11.11
CA ALA A 371 20.52 13.97 11.36
C ALA A 371 20.07 15.08 10.41
N ASP A 372 21.01 15.88 9.88
CA ASP A 372 20.73 17.06 9.04
C ASP A 372 20.50 16.72 7.55
N ALA A 373 20.63 15.44 7.17
CA ALA A 373 20.50 15.00 5.79
C ALA A 373 19.15 15.42 5.16
N PRO A 374 19.12 15.90 3.90
CA PRO A 374 17.93 16.49 3.30
C PRO A 374 16.77 15.49 3.16
N TRP A 375 17.07 14.20 3.07
CA TRP A 375 16.08 13.12 3.06
C TRP A 375 15.51 12.74 4.44
N ARG A 376 16.07 13.27 5.55
CA ARG A 376 15.52 13.10 6.90
C ARG A 376 14.58 14.23 7.31
N ASN A 377 14.89 15.46 6.88
CA ASN A 377 14.22 16.68 7.37
C ASN A 377 13.24 17.32 6.38
N ALA A 378 13.11 16.78 5.17
CA ALA A 378 12.16 17.32 4.21
C ALA A 378 10.70 16.96 4.56
N PRO A 379 9.77 17.94 4.60
CA PRO A 379 8.36 17.62 4.47
C PRO A 379 8.15 16.95 3.11
N THR A 380 7.63 15.72 3.08
CA THR A 380 7.69 14.87 1.89
C THR A 380 6.90 15.46 0.71
N ALA A 381 7.63 16.01 -0.26
CA ALA A 381 7.07 16.52 -1.50
C ALA A 381 6.78 15.37 -2.50
N LEU A 382 5.88 14.45 -2.14
CA LEU A 382 5.42 13.39 -3.05
C LEU A 382 4.00 12.89 -2.75
N GLY A 383 3.05 13.32 -3.59
CA GLY A 383 1.76 12.65 -3.75
C GLY A 383 0.56 13.34 -3.09
N ARG A 384 -0.39 13.78 -3.91
CA ARG A 384 -1.74 14.26 -3.53
C ARG A 384 -2.67 13.18 -2.93
N HIS A 385 -2.13 12.08 -2.43
CA HIS A 385 -2.85 11.01 -1.73
C HIS A 385 -1.89 10.35 -0.73
N GLY A 386 -2.05 10.66 0.56
CA GLY A 386 -1.19 10.11 1.63
C GLY A 386 -0.74 11.09 2.72
N GLY A 387 -1.52 12.13 3.07
CA GLY A 387 -1.12 13.10 4.10
C GLY A 387 -0.90 12.49 5.50
N LEU A 388 -1.55 11.35 5.79
CA LEU A 388 -1.36 10.60 7.05
C LEU A 388 -0.01 9.86 7.16
N GLU A 389 0.61 9.44 6.05
CA GLU A 389 1.85 8.63 6.10
C GLU A 389 3.08 9.49 6.47
N SER A 390 3.14 10.75 6.01
CA SER A 390 4.27 11.65 6.28
C SER A 390 4.34 12.18 7.72
N LEU A 391 3.23 12.18 8.46
CA LEU A 391 3.11 12.84 9.77
C LEU A 391 3.18 11.84 10.94
N GLY A 392 3.52 10.58 10.67
CA GLY A 392 3.47 9.50 11.67
C GLY A 392 2.04 9.14 12.11
N LEU A 393 1.01 9.80 11.57
CA LEU A 393 -0.40 9.59 11.92
C LEU A 393 -0.91 8.18 11.61
N VAL A 394 -0.39 7.53 10.56
CA VAL A 394 -0.64 6.09 10.35
C VAL A 394 -0.08 5.24 11.49
N GLY A 395 1.09 5.60 12.02
CA GLY A 395 1.68 4.96 13.21
C GLY A 395 0.83 5.18 14.45
N PHE A 396 0.43 6.43 14.74
CA PHE A 396 -0.49 6.73 15.85
C PHE A 396 -1.83 6.01 15.71
N HIS A 397 -2.41 5.94 14.51
CA HIS A 397 -3.65 5.20 14.26
C HIS A 397 -3.48 3.68 14.45
N GLN A 398 -2.34 3.11 14.06
CA GLN A 398 -1.99 1.73 14.36
C GLN A 398 -1.85 1.51 15.88
N GLU A 399 -1.06 2.33 16.59
CA GLU A 399 -0.92 2.26 18.05
C GLU A 399 -2.26 2.36 18.80
N LEU A 400 -3.14 3.28 18.38
CA LEU A 400 -4.47 3.46 18.96
C LEU A 400 -5.40 2.27 18.68
N ARG A 401 -5.33 1.67 17.49
CA ARG A 401 -6.03 0.42 17.15
C ARG A 401 -5.50 -0.76 17.96
N ASP A 402 -4.19 -0.85 18.11
CA ASP A 402 -3.51 -1.87 18.89
C ASP A 402 -3.87 -1.79 20.38
N ALA A 403 -3.95 -0.56 20.91
CA ALA A 403 -4.42 -0.29 22.27
C ALA A 403 -5.90 -0.65 22.44
N TYR A 404 -6.76 -0.35 21.45
CA TYR A 404 -8.16 -0.76 21.45
C TYR A 404 -8.35 -2.28 21.51
N VAL A 405 -7.66 -3.02 20.64
CA VAL A 405 -7.71 -4.49 20.59
C VAL A 405 -7.24 -5.10 21.91
N ARG A 406 -6.19 -4.54 22.53
CA ARG A 406 -5.69 -4.97 23.85
C ARG A 406 -6.49 -4.39 25.04
N ARG A 407 -7.55 -3.60 24.79
CA ARG A 407 -8.35 -2.86 25.80
C ARG A 407 -7.52 -1.97 26.74
N ASP A 408 -6.36 -1.52 26.28
CA ASP A 408 -5.38 -0.75 27.04
C ASP A 408 -5.60 0.76 26.87
N ALA A 409 -6.45 1.33 27.72
CA ALA A 409 -6.73 2.77 27.72
C ALA A 409 -5.49 3.63 28.05
N GLY A 410 -4.58 3.14 28.90
CA GLY A 410 -3.38 3.88 29.29
C GLY A 410 -2.42 4.08 28.11
N ARG A 411 -2.25 3.05 27.29
CA ARG A 411 -1.43 3.09 26.08
C ARG A 411 -2.07 3.94 24.98
N ALA A 412 -3.40 3.88 24.84
CA ALA A 412 -4.14 4.76 23.93
C ALA A 412 -3.95 6.25 24.32
N VAL A 413 -4.21 6.61 25.58
CA VAL A 413 -4.02 7.98 26.09
C VAL A 413 -2.56 8.45 25.96
N SER A 414 -1.60 7.54 26.12
CA SER A 414 -0.18 7.86 25.95
C SER A 414 0.19 8.14 24.48
N ALA A 415 -0.35 7.37 23.53
CA ALA A 415 -0.19 7.63 22.09
C ALA A 415 -0.83 8.97 21.69
N TRP A 416 -2.04 9.24 22.17
CA TRP A 416 -2.74 10.50 21.97
C TRP A 416 -1.96 11.72 22.50
N ARG A 417 -1.43 11.62 23.73
CA ARG A 417 -0.62 12.69 24.34
C ARG A 417 0.67 12.96 23.54
N ARG A 418 1.32 11.92 22.99
CA ARG A 418 2.46 12.08 22.08
C ARG A 418 2.08 12.81 20.80
N LEU A 419 0.96 12.45 20.18
CA LEU A 419 0.46 13.14 18.98
C LEU A 419 0.15 14.62 19.27
N LYS A 420 -0.57 14.92 20.36
CA LYS A 420 -0.88 16.30 20.75
C LYS A 420 0.38 17.12 20.96
N ALA A 421 1.35 16.60 21.72
CA ALA A 421 2.65 17.24 21.94
C ALA A 421 3.50 17.39 20.65
N PHE A 422 3.25 16.60 19.60
CA PHE A 422 3.85 16.80 18.28
C PHE A 422 3.17 17.96 17.53
N LEU A 423 1.83 18.01 17.52
CA LEU A 423 1.06 19.09 16.91
C LEU A 423 1.31 20.46 17.58
N ASP A 424 1.47 20.47 18.91
CA ASP A 424 1.81 21.68 19.68
C ASP A 424 3.21 22.23 19.33
N ARG A 425 4.14 21.37 18.89
CA ARG A 425 5.51 21.76 18.50
C ARG A 425 5.60 22.32 17.08
N ASP A 426 4.72 21.89 16.18
CA ASP A 426 4.64 22.44 14.82
C ASP A 426 3.22 22.91 14.43
N PRO A 427 2.90 24.19 14.72
CA PRO A 427 1.65 24.81 14.30
C PRO A 427 1.48 24.93 12.77
N ALA A 428 2.53 24.71 11.96
CA ALA A 428 2.39 24.66 10.51
C ALA A 428 1.73 23.36 10.05
N THR A 429 2.11 22.22 10.66
CA THR A 429 1.47 20.92 10.44
C THR A 429 -0.05 20.96 10.71
N GLY A 430 -0.49 21.61 11.80
CA GLY A 430 -1.93 21.77 12.08
C GLY A 430 -2.71 22.44 10.94
N ARG A 431 -2.14 23.49 10.33
CA ARG A 431 -2.76 24.19 9.18
C ARG A 431 -2.82 23.34 7.91
N LEU A 432 -1.89 22.39 7.74
CA LEU A 432 -1.91 21.44 6.62
C LEU A 432 -2.98 20.37 6.85
N LEU A 433 -3.05 19.82 8.07
CA LEU A 433 -4.03 18.80 8.47
C LEU A 433 -5.48 19.24 8.31
N ARG A 434 -5.78 20.53 8.52
CA ARG A 434 -7.10 21.12 8.24
C ARG A 434 -7.59 20.86 6.80
N GLN A 435 -6.69 20.78 5.83
CA GLN A 435 -7.04 20.60 4.41
C GLN A 435 -7.15 19.12 4.00
N ASP A 436 -6.89 18.19 4.92
CA ASP A 436 -6.87 16.76 4.65
C ASP A 436 -8.13 16.04 5.19
N ALA A 437 -8.90 15.45 4.29
CA ALA A 437 -10.07 14.65 4.64
C ALA A 437 -9.69 13.37 5.42
N ASP A 438 -8.48 12.84 5.20
CA ASP A 438 -7.99 11.65 5.91
C ASP A 438 -7.75 11.94 7.40
N PHE A 439 -7.40 13.19 7.76
CA PHE A 439 -7.26 13.59 9.17
C PHE A 439 -8.60 13.73 9.89
N LEU A 440 -9.66 14.22 9.22
CA LEU A 440 -11.01 14.19 9.79
C LEU A 440 -11.45 12.74 10.08
N HIS A 441 -11.13 11.79 9.21
CA HIS A 441 -11.40 10.37 9.45
C HIS A 441 -10.55 9.75 10.57
N PHE A 442 -9.34 10.24 10.80
CA PHE A 442 -8.55 9.91 11.98
C PHE A 442 -9.22 10.46 13.26
N CYS A 443 -9.71 11.70 13.25
CA CYS A 443 -10.48 12.27 14.36
C CYS A 443 -11.77 11.48 14.64
N ASP A 444 -12.54 11.10 13.61
CA ASP A 444 -13.72 10.23 13.73
C ASP A 444 -13.38 8.90 14.46
N PHE A 445 -12.24 8.29 14.11
CA PHE A 445 -11.78 7.05 14.75
C PHE A 445 -11.37 7.26 16.21
N CYS A 446 -10.65 8.34 16.53
CA CYS A 446 -10.31 8.70 17.91
C CYS A 446 -11.57 8.95 18.75
N VAL A 447 -12.55 9.67 18.20
CA VAL A 447 -13.86 9.92 18.84
C VAL A 447 -14.58 8.60 19.16
N PHE A 448 -14.65 7.66 18.21
CA PHE A 448 -15.16 6.30 18.45
C PHE A 448 -14.40 5.59 19.57
N LEU A 449 -13.07 5.61 19.51
CA LEU A 449 -12.18 4.92 20.45
C LEU A 449 -12.40 5.39 21.89
N TRP A 450 -12.45 6.71 22.12
CA TRP A 450 -12.66 7.27 23.45
C TRP A 450 -14.05 6.97 24.00
N CYS A 451 -15.08 6.96 23.14
CA CYS A 451 -16.42 6.51 23.51
C CYS A 451 -16.45 5.03 23.91
N ALA A 452 -15.74 4.17 23.18
CA ALA A 452 -15.67 2.73 23.45
C ALA A 452 -14.81 2.35 24.68
N LEU A 453 -13.76 3.14 24.98
CA LEU A 453 -12.90 2.98 26.16
C LEU A 453 -13.38 3.78 27.39
N ARG A 454 -14.55 4.43 27.30
CA ARG A 454 -15.13 5.28 28.37
C ARG A 454 -14.15 6.35 28.87
N GLN A 455 -13.41 6.99 27.96
CA GLN A 455 -12.45 8.07 28.25
C GLN A 455 -13.06 9.44 27.89
N PRO A 456 -13.83 10.08 28.78
CA PRO A 456 -14.53 11.33 28.46
C PRO A 456 -13.58 12.50 28.22
N ASP A 457 -12.43 12.53 28.90
CA ASP A 457 -11.47 13.64 28.82
C ASP A 457 -10.76 13.63 27.45
N SER A 458 -10.29 12.47 26.98
CA SER A 458 -9.68 12.33 25.66
C SER A 458 -10.68 12.54 24.51
N LEU A 459 -11.96 12.18 24.71
CA LEU A 459 -13.03 12.55 23.79
C LEU A 459 -13.18 14.07 23.68
N GLN A 460 -13.25 14.76 24.83
CA GLN A 460 -13.34 16.21 24.90
C GLN A 460 -12.12 16.88 24.25
N GLU A 461 -10.90 16.42 24.56
CA GLU A 461 -9.66 16.92 23.93
C GLU A 461 -9.64 16.73 22.41
N THR A 462 -10.23 15.63 21.89
CA THR A 462 -10.29 15.39 20.44
C THR A 462 -11.24 16.38 19.76
N LEU A 463 -12.38 16.67 20.38
CA LEU A 463 -13.35 17.66 19.88
C LEU A 463 -12.79 19.09 19.99
N GLU A 464 -12.03 19.40 21.02
CA GLU A 464 -11.31 20.67 21.17
C GLU A 464 -10.21 20.83 20.12
N LEU A 465 -9.47 19.78 19.80
CA LEU A 465 -8.49 19.79 18.69
C LEU A 465 -9.18 20.01 17.34
N MET A 466 -10.34 19.39 17.11
CA MET A 466 -11.14 19.61 15.91
C MET A 466 -11.58 21.09 15.79
N ASP A 467 -12.09 21.70 16.86
CA ASP A 467 -12.48 23.12 16.88
C ASP A 467 -11.27 24.06 16.65
N GLN A 468 -10.13 23.80 17.30
CA GLN A 468 -8.87 24.55 17.10
C GLN A 468 -8.36 24.50 15.66
N LEU A 469 -8.59 23.40 14.95
CA LEU A 469 -8.22 23.21 13.54
C LEU A 469 -9.34 23.63 12.57
N GLU A 470 -10.43 24.19 13.07
CA GLU A 470 -11.65 24.56 12.32
C GLU A 470 -12.21 23.38 11.48
N LEU A 471 -12.17 22.17 12.06
CA LEU A 471 -12.76 20.94 11.55
C LEU A 471 -14.09 20.70 12.26
N GLU A 472 -15.20 21.08 11.61
CA GLU A 472 -16.54 20.90 12.19
C GLU A 472 -16.94 19.40 12.25
N PRO A 473 -17.41 18.89 13.41
CA PRO A 473 -17.94 17.53 13.51
C PRO A 473 -19.08 17.26 12.52
N THR A 474 -19.08 16.07 11.91
CA THR A 474 -20.05 15.68 10.89
C THR A 474 -21.01 14.59 11.40
N VAL A 475 -22.05 14.27 10.61
CA VAL A 475 -22.93 13.10 10.89
C VAL A 475 -22.12 11.82 11.06
N LYS A 476 -21.00 11.65 10.31
CA LYS A 476 -20.07 10.53 10.49
C LYS A 476 -19.39 10.56 11.86
N THR A 477 -18.93 11.72 12.31
CA THR A 477 -18.33 11.92 13.64
C THR A 477 -19.33 11.54 14.74
N TYR A 478 -20.58 12.00 14.65
CA TYR A 478 -21.63 11.66 15.61
C TYR A 478 -22.01 10.18 15.57
N THR A 479 -22.03 9.54 14.39
CA THR A 479 -22.24 8.10 14.25
C THR A 479 -21.10 7.31 14.90
N ALA A 480 -19.85 7.78 14.80
CA ALA A 480 -18.70 7.19 15.48
C ALA A 480 -18.84 7.26 17.01
N MET A 481 -19.41 8.34 17.57
CA MET A 481 -19.74 8.42 19.01
C MET A 481 -20.77 7.37 19.41
N LEU A 482 -21.88 7.27 18.66
CA LEU A 482 -22.93 6.27 18.91
C LEU A 482 -22.37 4.85 18.84
N HIS A 483 -21.55 4.52 17.84
CA HIS A 483 -20.91 3.22 17.69
C HIS A 483 -19.98 2.88 18.86
N GLY A 484 -19.24 3.87 19.37
CA GLY A 484 -18.39 3.69 20.55
C GLY A 484 -19.19 3.45 21.82
N TRP A 485 -20.29 4.17 22.03
CA TRP A 485 -21.16 3.96 23.21
C TRP A 485 -22.01 2.71 23.13
N LYS A 486 -22.45 2.29 21.94
CA LYS A 486 -23.02 0.96 21.69
C LYS A 486 -22.06 -0.14 22.12
N THR A 487 -20.79 -0.05 21.70
CA THR A 487 -19.74 -1.02 22.07
C THR A 487 -19.61 -1.17 23.59
N CYS A 488 -19.80 -0.10 24.37
CA CYS A 488 -19.78 -0.16 25.84
C CYS A 488 -21.17 -0.17 26.51
N LYS A 489 -22.25 -0.32 25.72
CA LYS A 489 -23.68 -0.35 26.12
C LYS A 489 -24.18 0.88 26.90
N ASP A 490 -23.61 2.06 26.66
CA ASP A 490 -24.00 3.33 27.30
C ASP A 490 -25.22 3.98 26.61
N SER A 491 -26.41 3.41 26.84
CA SER A 491 -27.68 3.92 26.28
C SER A 491 -28.06 5.33 26.74
N GLY A 492 -27.55 5.77 27.90
CA GLY A 492 -27.75 7.13 28.40
C GLY A 492 -27.10 8.16 27.49
N LYS A 493 -25.81 7.97 27.17
CA LYS A 493 -25.09 8.87 26.26
C LYS A 493 -25.61 8.80 24.81
N MET A 494 -26.00 7.62 24.33
CA MET A 494 -26.61 7.48 23.01
C MET A 494 -27.90 8.31 22.88
N THR A 495 -28.79 8.25 23.88
CA THR A 495 -30.03 9.05 23.91
C THR A 495 -29.72 10.55 24.01
N ALA A 496 -28.82 10.95 24.92
CA ALA A 496 -28.47 12.35 25.11
C ALA A 496 -27.81 13.02 23.87
N LEU A 497 -27.02 12.27 23.08
CA LEU A 497 -26.51 12.77 21.80
C LEU A 497 -27.62 12.84 20.75
N TRP A 498 -28.51 11.85 20.69
CA TRP A 498 -29.63 11.88 19.76
C TRP A 498 -30.53 13.11 19.96
N ASP A 499 -30.88 13.41 21.21
CA ASP A 499 -31.72 14.57 21.54
C ASP A 499 -31.05 15.88 21.11
N ARG A 500 -29.73 16.01 21.28
CA ARG A 500 -28.95 17.16 20.79
C ARG A 500 -28.95 17.25 19.26
N LEU A 501 -28.84 16.13 18.55
CA LEU A 501 -28.87 16.09 17.09
C LEU A 501 -30.22 16.55 16.53
N VAL A 502 -31.33 16.08 17.13
CA VAL A 502 -32.69 16.51 16.77
C VAL A 502 -32.88 18.00 17.09
N GLN A 503 -32.47 18.46 18.27
CA GLN A 503 -32.56 19.89 18.66
C GLN A 503 -31.74 20.83 17.76
N SER A 504 -30.61 20.37 17.23
CA SER A 504 -29.76 21.16 16.33
C SER A 504 -30.31 21.29 14.89
N GLY A 505 -31.32 20.49 14.52
CA GLY A 505 -31.83 20.42 13.15
C GLY A 505 -30.86 19.79 12.15
N THR A 506 -29.88 19.01 12.61
CA THR A 506 -28.90 18.33 11.73
C THR A 506 -29.61 17.30 10.85
N LYS A 507 -29.41 17.37 9.52
CA LYS A 507 -29.95 16.36 8.59
C LYS A 507 -29.24 15.02 8.80
N LEU A 508 -29.94 14.09 9.45
CA LEU A 508 -29.46 12.74 9.76
C LEU A 508 -29.61 11.81 8.54
N ASP A 509 -28.70 10.85 8.41
CA ASP A 509 -28.69 9.84 7.34
C ASP A 509 -29.15 8.46 7.81
N VAL A 510 -29.25 7.50 6.89
CA VAL A 510 -29.65 6.12 7.21
C VAL A 510 -28.67 5.42 8.16
N HIS A 511 -27.39 5.80 8.14
CA HIS A 511 -26.37 5.14 8.94
C HIS A 511 -26.52 5.48 10.43
N ILE A 512 -26.70 6.75 10.76
CA ILE A 512 -26.88 7.17 12.16
C ILE A 512 -28.23 6.71 12.75
N TRP A 513 -29.28 6.61 11.93
CA TRP A 513 -30.56 5.98 12.33
C TRP A 513 -30.39 4.49 12.62
N THR A 514 -29.71 3.75 11.73
CA THR A 514 -29.41 2.31 11.93
C THR A 514 -28.61 2.10 13.20
N GLU A 515 -27.61 2.95 13.45
CA GLU A 515 -26.72 2.82 14.61
C GLU A 515 -27.43 3.12 15.93
N ARG A 516 -28.36 4.11 15.97
CA ARG A 516 -29.26 4.32 17.13
C ARG A 516 -30.12 3.10 17.40
N ILE A 517 -30.78 2.56 16.38
CA ILE A 517 -31.70 1.43 16.54
C ILE A 517 -30.93 0.21 17.05
N SER A 518 -29.88 -0.21 16.33
CA SER A 518 -29.00 -1.32 16.70
C SER A 518 -28.38 -1.14 18.10
N GLY A 519 -27.92 0.07 18.43
CA GLY A 519 -27.33 0.37 19.73
C GLY A 519 -28.33 0.25 20.90
N LEU A 520 -29.57 0.68 20.71
CA LEU A 520 -30.63 0.50 21.70
C LEU A 520 -31.00 -0.98 21.89
N MET A 521 -30.99 -1.80 20.84
CA MET A 521 -31.21 -3.24 20.97
C MET A 521 -30.07 -3.90 21.78
N GLU A 522 -28.81 -3.65 21.41
CA GLU A 522 -27.63 -4.26 22.05
C GLU A 522 -27.42 -3.81 23.51
N ALA A 523 -27.87 -2.60 23.85
CA ALA A 523 -27.93 -2.07 25.21
C ALA A 523 -29.12 -2.61 26.03
N ASN A 524 -29.80 -3.66 25.55
CA ASN A 524 -30.96 -4.30 26.20
C ASN A 524 -32.15 -3.35 26.42
N ARG A 525 -32.41 -2.46 25.46
CA ARG A 525 -33.54 -1.52 25.44
C ARG A 525 -34.42 -1.72 24.19
N PRO A 526 -34.90 -2.95 23.91
CA PRO A 526 -35.57 -3.28 22.64
C PRO A 526 -36.82 -2.45 22.36
N GLN A 527 -37.60 -2.11 23.41
CA GLN A 527 -38.76 -1.22 23.31
C GLN A 527 -38.38 0.16 22.74
N SER A 528 -37.27 0.74 23.22
CA SER A 528 -36.77 2.04 22.75
C SER A 528 -36.19 1.96 21.32
N GLY A 529 -35.60 0.82 20.93
CA GLY A 529 -35.13 0.61 19.56
C GLY A 529 -36.29 0.43 18.56
N VAL A 530 -37.34 -0.30 18.92
CA VAL A 530 -38.58 -0.41 18.13
C VAL A 530 -39.30 0.94 18.03
N GLN A 531 -39.32 1.73 19.11
CA GLN A 531 -39.84 3.09 19.08
C GLN A 531 -39.04 3.99 18.12
N ALA A 532 -37.71 3.92 18.12
CA ALA A 532 -36.86 4.66 17.18
C ALA A 532 -37.11 4.24 15.71
N LEU A 533 -37.38 2.96 15.44
CA LEU A 533 -37.80 2.50 14.11
C LEU A 533 -39.16 3.10 13.70
N ALA A 534 -40.13 3.14 14.62
CA ALA A 534 -41.43 3.75 14.38
C ALA A 534 -41.33 5.27 14.13
N GLU A 535 -40.50 5.99 14.89
CA GLU A 535 -40.20 7.41 14.68
C GLU A 535 -39.67 7.67 13.26
N MET A 536 -38.69 6.89 12.80
CA MET A 536 -38.13 6.99 11.44
C MET A 536 -39.20 6.77 10.36
N MET A 537 -40.05 5.74 10.54
CA MET A 537 -41.09 5.40 9.59
C MET A 537 -42.21 6.46 9.54
N GLU A 538 -42.61 7.06 10.66
CA GLU A 538 -43.61 8.13 10.67
C GLU A 538 -43.07 9.45 10.09
N LEU A 539 -41.79 9.76 10.29
CA LEU A 539 -41.14 10.88 9.60
C LEU A 539 -41.15 10.69 8.08
N TRP A 540 -40.80 9.49 7.60
CA TRP A 540 -40.86 9.15 6.18
C TRP A 540 -42.28 9.26 5.59
N LYS A 541 -43.28 8.66 6.24
CA LYS A 541 -44.69 8.74 5.81
C LYS A 541 -45.18 10.19 5.72
N ARG A 542 -44.78 11.05 6.65
CA ARG A 542 -45.13 12.48 6.66
C ARG A 542 -44.50 13.20 5.45
N ALA A 543 -43.21 13.02 5.21
CA ALA A 543 -42.52 13.62 4.07
C ALA A 543 -43.13 13.18 2.72
N VAL A 544 -43.47 11.88 2.56
CA VAL A 544 -44.15 11.37 1.36
C VAL A 544 -45.54 12.01 1.18
N LYS A 545 -46.27 12.26 2.27
CA LYS A 545 -47.58 12.93 2.21
C LYS A 545 -47.49 14.42 1.88
N GLU A 546 -46.44 15.10 2.32
CA GLU A 546 -46.27 16.55 2.18
C GLU A 546 -45.55 16.97 0.89
N HIS A 547 -44.69 16.11 0.34
CA HIS A 547 -43.83 16.43 -0.82
C HIS A 547 -43.91 15.43 -1.98
N GLY A 548 -44.61 14.31 -1.81
CA GLY A 548 -44.62 13.21 -2.78
C GLY A 548 -43.39 12.30 -2.64
N ALA A 549 -43.46 11.10 -3.22
CA ALA A 549 -42.45 10.05 -3.00
C ALA A 549 -41.04 10.46 -3.44
N ASP A 550 -40.91 11.14 -4.58
CA ASP A 550 -39.61 11.48 -5.19
C ASP A 550 -38.88 12.62 -4.45
N ALA A 551 -39.61 13.55 -3.82
CA ALA A 551 -39.04 14.67 -3.06
C ALA A 551 -38.97 14.40 -1.53
N ALA A 552 -39.62 13.35 -1.03
CA ALA A 552 -39.58 12.98 0.39
C ALA A 552 -38.16 12.68 0.90
N ALA A 553 -37.27 12.18 0.03
CA ALA A 553 -35.87 11.89 0.33
C ALA A 553 -35.04 13.13 0.77
N ASP A 554 -35.49 14.33 0.41
CA ASP A 554 -34.84 15.56 0.87
C ASP A 554 -35.23 15.94 2.30
N ALA A 555 -36.42 15.54 2.76
CA ALA A 555 -36.97 15.90 4.07
C ALA A 555 -36.86 14.79 5.14
N ALA A 556 -36.92 13.51 4.75
CA ALA A 556 -36.84 12.37 5.67
C ALA A 556 -36.05 11.20 5.05
N VAL A 557 -35.48 10.36 5.91
CA VAL A 557 -34.75 9.17 5.49
C VAL A 557 -35.70 8.00 5.27
N GLN A 558 -35.65 7.37 4.11
CA GLN A 558 -36.42 6.16 3.81
C GLN A 558 -35.91 4.98 4.67
N PRO A 559 -36.79 4.28 5.41
CA PRO A 559 -36.42 3.02 6.06
C PRO A 559 -36.03 1.97 5.01
N ASN A 560 -34.84 1.38 5.15
CA ASN A 560 -34.35 0.33 4.27
C ASN A 560 -34.34 -1.04 4.98
N ILE A 561 -33.97 -2.11 4.25
CA ILE A 561 -33.92 -3.46 4.80
C ILE A 561 -32.86 -3.62 5.92
N GLU A 562 -31.79 -2.82 5.91
CA GLU A 562 -30.71 -2.86 6.92
C GLU A 562 -31.22 -2.35 8.28
N VAL A 563 -31.95 -1.22 8.27
CA VAL A 563 -32.61 -0.64 9.43
C VAL A 563 -33.61 -1.62 10.06
N VAL A 564 -34.44 -2.26 9.23
CA VAL A 564 -35.43 -3.26 9.71
C VAL A 564 -34.72 -4.51 10.24
N ASN A 565 -33.69 -5.00 9.54
CA ASN A 565 -32.90 -6.14 9.99
C ASN A 565 -32.24 -5.87 11.35
N ALA A 566 -31.65 -4.69 11.55
CA ALA A 566 -31.02 -4.30 12.82
C ALA A 566 -32.00 -4.34 14.01
N ALA A 567 -33.26 -3.95 13.79
CA ALA A 567 -34.32 -4.10 14.79
C ALA A 567 -34.70 -5.58 15.00
N VAL A 568 -34.94 -6.34 13.93
CA VAL A 568 -35.35 -7.75 14.00
C VAL A 568 -34.28 -8.63 14.67
N THR A 569 -33.01 -8.47 14.32
CA THR A 569 -31.89 -9.19 14.97
C THR A 569 -31.79 -8.88 16.47
N GLY A 570 -32.19 -7.67 16.87
CA GLY A 570 -32.23 -7.26 18.27
C GLY A 570 -33.45 -7.75 19.06
N LEU A 571 -34.49 -8.26 18.39
CA LEU A 571 -35.68 -8.82 19.03
C LEU A 571 -35.58 -10.33 19.26
N HIS A 572 -34.71 -11.03 18.53
CA HIS A 572 -34.40 -12.43 18.81
C HIS A 572 -33.46 -12.54 20.01
N PRO A 573 -33.85 -13.18 21.13
CA PRO A 573 -32.95 -13.40 22.25
C PRO A 573 -31.81 -14.33 21.83
N ALA A 574 -30.60 -14.07 22.35
CA ALA A 574 -29.41 -14.84 22.06
C ALA A 574 -29.46 -16.27 22.64
N GLN A 575 -30.18 -17.16 21.98
CA GLN A 575 -30.00 -18.60 22.13
C GLN A 575 -28.68 -18.99 21.44
N HIS A 576 -27.56 -18.98 22.21
CA HIS A 576 -26.36 -19.82 22.07
C HIS A 576 -25.16 -19.23 22.83
N GLN A 577 -25.19 -19.28 24.17
CA GLN A 577 -23.98 -19.26 25.02
C GLN A 577 -24.17 -20.16 26.26
N HIS A 578 -24.35 -21.45 26.02
CA HIS A 578 -24.10 -22.52 26.99
C HIS A 578 -23.89 -23.84 26.24
N LEU A 579 -22.62 -24.19 26.03
CA LEU A 579 -22.03 -25.55 25.98
C LEU A 579 -20.52 -25.41 25.74
#